data_AF-A0A5N0I3P0-F1
#
_entry.id   AF-A0A5N0I3P0-F1
#
_cell.length_a   1.000
_cell.length_b   1.000
_cell.length_c   1.000
_cell.angle_alpha   90.00
_cell.angle_beta   90.00
_cell.angle_gamma   90.00
#
_symmetry.space_group_name_H-M   'P 1'
#
loop_
_entity.id
_entity.type
_entity.pdbx_description
1 polymer ?
#
loop_
_entity_poly.entity_id
_entity_poly.type
_entity_poly.pdbx_seq_one_letter_code
_entity_poly.pdbx_strand_id
1 'polypeptide(L)'
;MVNVLIRDVPTEDLEQIRSAAAAQGLSLQAYLLRAVHAQAAHLRRREALNRTATRLEHQRAVDEQDRQAVLEAIDDAHIDRGAQLGQAR
;
A
#
# COMPACT_ATOMS: atom_id res chain seq x y z
N MET A 1 -13.98 3.89 -19.85
CA MET A 1 -12.85 2.96 -20.06
C MET A 1 -11.79 3.68 -20.85
N VAL A 2 -10.55 3.71 -20.35
CA VAL A 2 -9.40 4.24 -21.09
C VAL A 2 -8.61 3.06 -21.60
N ASN A 3 -8.28 3.06 -22.90
CA ASN A 3 -7.44 2.05 -23.50
C ASN A 3 -6.02 2.61 -23.67
N VAL A 4 -5.02 1.80 -23.32
CA VAL A 4 -3.60 2.16 -23.47
C VAL A 4 -2.96 1.15 -24.40
N LEU A 5 -2.27 1.65 -25.42
CA LEU A 5 -1.45 0.85 -26.32
C LEU A 5 0.02 1.06 -25.96
N ILE A 6 0.70 -0.02 -25.60
CA ILE A 6 2.14 -0.03 -25.36
C ILE A 6 2.80 -0.53 -26.64
N ARG A 7 3.63 0.31 -27.25
CA ARG A 7 4.36 0.01 -28.48
C ARG A 7 5.83 -0.28 -28.17
N ASP A 8 6.49 -0.92 -29.12
CA ASP A 8 7.94 -1.13 -29.11
C ASP A 8 8.45 -1.85 -27.86
N VAL A 9 7.64 -2.79 -27.33
CA VAL A 9 8.05 -3.67 -26.23
C VAL A 9 9.07 -4.66 -26.77
N PRO A 10 10.29 -4.73 -26.19
CA PRO A 10 11.27 -5.74 -26.56
C PRO A 10 10.66 -7.15 -26.46
N THR A 11 10.96 -7.99 -27.45
CA THR A 11 10.38 -9.34 -27.52
C THR A 11 10.70 -10.17 -26.28
N GLU A 12 11.93 -10.05 -25.76
CA GLU A 12 12.38 -10.74 -24.55
C GLU A 12 11.54 -10.36 -23.31
N ASP A 13 11.28 -9.06 -23.12
CA ASP A 13 10.45 -8.56 -22.02
C ASP A 13 9.01 -9.04 -22.17
N LEU A 14 8.46 -9.00 -23.39
CA LEU A 14 7.09 -9.44 -23.64
C LEU A 14 6.91 -10.93 -23.32
N GLU A 15 7.86 -11.77 -23.70
CA GLU A 15 7.83 -13.21 -23.40
C GLU A 15 7.95 -13.47 -21.89
N GLN A 16 8.83 -12.73 -21.20
CA GLN A 16 8.95 -12.84 -19.75
C GLN A 16 7.65 -12.46 -19.04
N ILE A 17 6.99 -11.38 -19.46
CA ILE A 17 5.71 -10.94 -18.90
C ILE A 17 4.60 -11.97 -19.20
N ARG A 18 4.55 -12.54 -20.41
CA ARG A 18 3.61 -13.61 -20.75
C ARG A 18 3.79 -14.84 -19.87
N SER A 19 5.04 -15.25 -19.68
CA SER A 19 5.39 -16.37 -18.80
C SER A 19 4.95 -16.11 -17.36
N ALA A 20 5.21 -14.90 -16.83
CA ALA A 20 4.78 -14.52 -15.48
C ALA A 20 3.25 -14.49 -15.34
N ALA A 21 2.52 -14.02 -16.36
CA ALA A 21 1.06 -14.04 -16.37
C ALA A 21 0.52 -15.48 -16.37
N ALA A 22 1.09 -16.35 -17.21
CA ALA A 22 0.71 -17.76 -17.29
C ALA A 22 0.97 -18.53 -15.99
N ALA A 23 2.10 -18.27 -15.33
CA ALA A 23 2.42 -18.85 -14.02
C ALA A 23 1.40 -18.48 -12.93
N GLN A 24 0.68 -17.36 -13.09
CA GLN A 24 -0.39 -16.93 -12.19
C GLN A 24 -1.79 -17.32 -12.69
N GLY A 25 -1.90 -18.04 -13.81
CA GLY A 25 -3.18 -18.39 -14.43
C GLY A 25 -3.95 -17.17 -14.96
N LEU A 26 -3.26 -16.08 -15.28
CA LEU A 26 -3.86 -14.82 -15.73
C LEU A 26 -3.63 -14.61 -17.23
N SER A 27 -4.58 -13.93 -17.88
CA SER A 27 -4.32 -13.35 -19.20
C SER A 27 -3.29 -12.21 -19.08
N LEU A 28 -2.54 -11.97 -20.16
CA LEU A 28 -1.56 -10.86 -20.22
C LEU A 28 -2.21 -9.52 -19.86
N GLN A 29 -3.42 -9.26 -20.36
CA GLN A 29 -4.15 -8.03 -20.06
C GLN A 29 -4.53 -7.92 -18.58
N ALA A 30 -5.04 -9.00 -17.97
CA ALA A 30 -5.40 -8.99 -16.55
C ALA A 30 -4.17 -8.81 -15.66
N TYR A 31 -3.05 -9.44 -16.04
CA TYR A 31 -1.77 -9.30 -15.37
C TYR A 31 -1.26 -7.86 -15.42
N LEU A 32 -1.24 -7.24 -16.61
CA LEU A 32 -0.82 -5.84 -16.79
C LEU A 32 -1.74 -4.88 -16.03
N LEU A 33 -3.05 -5.08 -16.08
CA LEU A 33 -4.00 -4.27 -15.32
C LEU A 33 -3.70 -4.33 -13.81
N ARG A 34 -3.47 -5.54 -13.28
CA ARG A 34 -3.11 -5.72 -11.88
C ARG A 34 -1.79 -5.02 -11.53
N ALA A 35 -0.79 -5.14 -12.38
CA ALA A 35 0.50 -4.47 -12.18
C ALA A 35 0.35 -2.94 -12.16
N VAL A 36 -0.43 -2.37 -13.09
CA VAL A 36 -0.73 -0.94 -13.13
C VAL A 36 -1.46 -0.49 -11.86
N HIS A 37 -2.44 -1.25 -11.37
CA HIS A 37 -3.12 -0.94 -10.11
C HIS A 37 -2.18 -0.96 -8.91
N ALA A 38 -1.30 -1.97 -8.82
CA ALA A 38 -0.32 -2.06 -7.76
C ALA A 38 0.63 -0.86 -7.77
N GLN A 39 1.12 -0.46 -8.96
CA GLN A 39 1.99 0.69 -9.13
C GLN A 39 1.27 2.00 -8.76
N ALA A 40 0.04 2.19 -9.22
CA ALA A 40 -0.76 3.37 -8.86
C ALA A 40 -1.04 3.45 -7.36
N ALA A 41 -1.28 2.33 -6.69
CA ALA A 41 -1.44 2.29 -5.23
C ALA A 41 -0.13 2.60 -4.50
N HIS A 42 1.01 2.14 -5.02
CA HIS A 42 2.33 2.49 -4.48
C HIS A 42 2.61 3.99 -4.61
N LEU A 43 2.40 4.57 -5.80
CA LEU A 43 2.62 6.00 -6.04
C LEU A 43 1.74 6.87 -5.15
N ARG A 44 0.45 6.54 -5.00
CA ARG A 44 -0.45 7.27 -4.09
C ARG A 44 0.00 7.22 -2.64
N ARG A 45 0.46 6.05 -2.16
CA ARG A 45 1.02 5.93 -0.81
C ARG A 45 2.25 6.80 -0.63
N ARG A 46 3.18 6.76 -1.59
CA ARG A 46 4.39 7.58 -1.56
C ARG A 46 4.08 9.08 -1.55
N GLU A 47 3.12 9.52 -2.37
CA GLU A 47 2.68 10.92 -2.37
C GLU A 47 2.04 11.33 -1.03
N ALA A 48 1.22 10.47 -0.43
CA ALA A 48 0.66 10.71 0.90
C ALA A 48 1.76 10.82 1.97
N LEU A 49 2.75 9.93 1.94
CA LEU A 49 3.90 9.99 2.85
C LEU A 49 4.70 11.28 2.66
N ASN A 50 4.98 11.67 1.42
CA ASN A 50 5.68 12.92 1.13
C ASN A 50 4.92 14.15 1.64
N ARG A 51 3.60 14.21 1.41
CA ARG A 51 2.76 15.30 1.94
C ARG A 51 2.78 15.36 3.46
N THR A 52 2.76 14.21 4.12
CA THR A 52 2.88 14.13 5.58
C THR A 52 4.27 14.58 6.04
N ALA A 53 5.34 14.12 5.39
CA ALA A 53 6.71 14.53 5.70
C ALA A 53 6.87 16.06 5.61
N THR A 54 6.44 16.68 4.51
CA THR A 54 6.48 18.15 4.35
C THR A 54 5.66 18.88 5.42
N ARG A 55 4.52 18.33 5.85
CA ARG A 55 3.75 18.91 6.96
C ARG A 55 4.52 18.85 8.28
N LEU A 56 5.26 17.76 8.52
CA LEU A 56 5.99 17.51 9.75
C LEU A 56 7.33 18.27 9.82
N GLU A 57 7.91 18.69 8.70
CA GLU A 57 9.18 19.45 8.66
C GLU A 57 9.18 20.71 9.56
N HIS A 58 8.01 21.31 9.77
CA HIS A 58 7.84 22.52 10.58
C HIS A 58 7.23 22.23 11.96
N GLN A 59 7.08 20.97 12.33
CA GLN A 59 6.54 20.57 13.61
C GLN A 59 7.67 20.18 14.56
N ARG A 60 7.47 20.46 15.86
CA ARG A 60 8.38 19.99 16.90
C ARG A 60 8.36 18.46 16.91
N ALA A 61 9.56 17.86 16.98
CA ALA A 61 9.67 16.42 17.18
C ALA A 61 8.96 16.01 18.47
N VAL A 62 8.16 14.94 18.39
CA VAL A 62 7.55 14.32 19.57
C VAL A 62 8.68 13.74 20.42
N ASP A 63 8.68 14.03 21.71
CA ASP A 63 9.66 13.42 22.61
C ASP A 63 9.31 11.96 22.89
N GLU A 64 10.29 11.20 23.39
CA GLU A 64 10.12 9.76 23.57
C GLU A 64 9.07 9.43 24.63
N GLN A 65 8.89 10.31 25.62
CA GLN A 65 7.91 10.12 26.69
C GLN A 65 6.47 10.27 26.15
N ASP A 66 6.20 11.34 25.39
CA ASP A 66 4.92 11.56 24.74
C ASP A 66 4.60 10.46 23.72
N ARG A 67 5.62 10.01 22.97
CA ARG A 67 5.49 8.90 22.03
C ARG A 67 5.06 7.62 22.74
N GLN A 68 5.73 7.27 23.84
CA GLN A 68 5.44 6.05 24.59
C GLN A 68 4.03 6.09 25.20
N ALA A 69 3.65 7.23 25.79
CA ALA A 69 2.31 7.42 26.35
C ALA A 69 1.19 7.23 25.30
N VAL A 70 1.40 7.73 24.07
CA VAL A 70 0.44 7.55 22.98
C VAL A 70 0.34 6.09 22.54
N LEU A 71 1.47 5.38 22.43
CA LEU A 71 1.47 3.97 22.03
C LEU A 71 0.79 3.09 23.07
N GLU A 72 1.06 3.31 24.37
CA GLU A 72 0.39 2.61 25.46
C GLU A 72 -1.12 2.84 25.44
N ALA A 73 -1.57 4.09 25.25
CA ALA A 73 -3.01 4.39 25.14
C ALA A 73 -3.69 3.70 23.94
N ILE A 74 -2.97 3.47 22.83
CA ILE A 74 -3.48 2.73 21.68
C ILE A 74 -3.63 1.25 22.02
N ASP A 75 -2.63 0.66 22.67
CA ASP A 75 -2.66 -0.75 23.07
C ASP A 75 -3.77 -1.02 24.08
N ASP A 76 -3.94 -0.16 25.09
CA ASP A 76 -5.03 -0.23 26.06
C ASP A 76 -6.40 -0.18 25.38
N ALA A 77 -6.59 0.74 24.43
CA ALA A 77 -7.85 0.84 23.67
C ALA A 77 -8.15 -0.42 22.84
N HIS A 78 -7.11 -1.09 22.32
CA HIS A 78 -7.27 -2.36 21.61
C HIS A 78 -7.64 -3.51 22.56
N ILE A 79 -7.05 -3.56 23.76
CA ILE A 79 -7.36 -4.55 24.79
C ILE A 79 -8.80 -4.40 25.28
N ASP A 80 -9.21 -3.17 25.61
CA ASP A 80 -10.57 -2.86 26.08
C ASP A 80 -11.62 -3.24 25.05
N ARG A 81 -11.35 -2.96 23.77
CA ARG A 81 -12.24 -3.35 22.67
C ARG A 81 -12.33 -4.88 22.54
N GLY A 82 -11.23 -5.60 22.72
CA GLY A 82 -11.22 -7.07 22.74
C GLY A 82 -12.07 -7.64 23.87
N ALA A 83 -11.96 -7.06 25.07
CA ALA A 83 -12.75 -7.45 26.24
C ALA A 83 -14.26 -7.23 26.03
N GLN A 84 -14.65 -6.09 25.45
CA GLN A 84 -16.05 -5.77 25.15
C GLN A 84 -16.66 -6.74 24.12
N LEU A 85 -15.89 -7.15 23.10
CA LEU A 85 -16.35 -8.11 22.10
C LEU A 85 -16.40 -9.55 22.62
N GLY A 86 -15.58 -9.89 23.62
CA GLY A 86 -15.59 -11.19 24.29
C GLY A 86 -16.76 -11.39 25.26
N GLN A 87 -17.28 -10.30 25.85
CA GLN A 87 -18.43 -10.33 26.77
C GLN A 87 -19.81 -10.32 26.07
N ALA A 88 -19.86 -10.01 24.77
CA ALA A 88 -21.09 -9.98 23.97
C ALA A 88 -21.48 -11.36 23.39
N ARG A 89 -20.95 -12.45 23.95
CA ARG A 89 -21.10 -13.83 23.47
C ARG A 89 -21.53 -14.76 24.60
#